data_AF-A0A937V4B4-F1
#
_entry.id   AF-A0A937V4B4-F1
#
_cell.length_a   1.000
_cell.length_b   1.000
_cell.length_c   1.000
_cell.angle_alpha   90.00
_cell.angle_beta   90.00
_cell.angle_gamma   90.00
#
_symmetry.space_group_name_H-M   'P 1'
#
loop_
_entity.id
_entity.type
_entity.pdbx_description
1 polymer ?
#
loop_
_entity_poly.entity_id
_entity_poly.type
_entity_poly.pdbx_seq_one_letter_code
_entity_poly.pdbx_strand_id
1 'polypeptide(L)'
;MGALKTYSSDLTDAEWHRIEPLLPTGKPVGRLREVDLRQVLDAIFYRVENGVKWRNLPADFPAWQTVYGYFRLWVRLGIWESINR
;
A
#
# COMPACT_ATOMS: atom_id res chain seq x y z
N MET A 1 17.82 10.84 -5.06
CA MET A 1 16.73 10.94 -4.07
C MET A 1 15.71 11.91 -4.65
N GLY A 2 14.87 11.43 -5.57
CA GLY A 2 13.84 12.27 -6.17
C GLY A 2 12.73 12.48 -5.13
N ALA A 3 12.18 13.69 -5.04
CA ALA A 3 11.03 13.95 -4.20
C ALA A 3 9.92 12.91 -4.51
N LEU A 4 9.35 12.31 -3.46
CA LEU A 4 8.17 11.48 -3.59
C LEU A 4 7.11 12.32 -4.32
N LYS A 5 6.65 11.85 -5.48
CA LYS A 5 5.55 12.50 -6.17
C LYS A 5 4.27 12.14 -5.40
N THR A 6 3.46 13.16 -5.15
CA THR A 6 2.12 12.97 -4.62
C THR A 6 1.17 12.72 -5.77
N TYR A 7 0.31 11.71 -5.64
CA TYR A 7 -0.75 11.39 -6.59
C TYR A 7 -2.12 11.78 -6.02
N SER A 8 -3.12 11.96 -6.89
CA SER A 8 -4.52 12.18 -6.45
C SER A 8 -5.08 11.01 -5.63
N SER A 9 -4.50 9.83 -5.83
CA SER A 9 -4.85 8.58 -5.17
C SER A 9 -4.22 8.39 -3.79
N ASP A 10 -3.29 9.25 -3.40
CA ASP A 10 -2.56 9.09 -2.14
C ASP A 10 -3.47 9.41 -0.96
N LEU A 11 -3.31 8.64 0.12
CA LEU A 11 -4.08 8.86 1.34
C LEU A 11 -3.73 10.21 1.95
N THR A 12 -4.77 10.97 2.29
CA THR A 12 -4.63 12.08 3.23
C THR A 12 -4.25 11.57 4.61
N ASP A 13 -3.65 12.42 5.45
CA ASP A 13 -3.31 12.05 6.83
C ASP A 13 -4.55 11.61 7.63
N ALA A 14 -5.70 12.24 7.37
CA ALA A 14 -6.96 11.90 8.02
C ALA A 14 -7.47 10.50 7.62
N GLU A 15 -7.34 10.11 6.35
CA GLU A 15 -7.69 8.78 5.89
C GLU A 15 -6.69 7.74 6.40
N TRP A 16 -5.39 8.07 6.36
CA TRP A 16 -4.34 7.24 6.92
C TRP A 16 -4.60 6.89 8.38
N HIS A 17 -4.92 7.88 9.22
CA HIS A 17 -5.21 7.65 10.64
C HIS A 17 -6.44 6.78 10.92
N ARG A 18 -7.36 6.63 9.95
CA ARG A 18 -8.49 5.69 10.05
C ARG A 18 -8.08 4.27 9.66
N ILE A 19 -7.17 4.14 8.70
CA ILE A 19 -6.74 2.85 8.13
C ILE A 19 -5.63 2.21 8.95
N GLU A 20 -4.64 2.98 9.40
CA GLU A 20 -3.46 2.50 10.12
C GLU A 20 -3.78 1.53 11.26
N PRO A 21 -4.80 1.77 12.12
CA PRO A 21 -5.14 0.85 13.21
C PRO A 21 -5.70 -0.50 12.76
N LEU A 22 -6.18 -0.61 11.51
CA LEU A 22 -6.70 -1.85 10.92
C LEU A 22 -5.57 -2.73 10.37
N LEU A 23 -4.39 -2.16 10.16
CA LEU A 23 -3.24 -2.88 9.64
C LEU A 23 -2.65 -3.79 10.73
N PRO A 24 -2.14 -4.97 10.35
CA PRO A 24 -1.59 -5.90 11.33
C PRO A 24 -0.31 -5.28 11.93
N THR A 25 -0.28 -5.14 13.25
CA THR A 25 0.87 -4.58 14.00
C THR A 25 2.09 -5.50 14.03
N GLY A 26 1.93 -6.75 13.58
CA GLY A 26 2.99 -7.75 13.50
C GLY A 26 3.75 -7.67 12.18
N LYS A 27 5.09 -7.67 12.25
CA LYS A 27 5.95 -7.85 11.07
C LYS A 27 5.55 -9.16 10.38
N PRO A 28 5.20 -9.15 9.07
CA PRO A 28 5.10 -10.39 8.33
C PRO A 28 6.47 -11.07 8.40
N VAL A 29 6.47 -12.29 8.92
CA VAL A 29 7.64 -13.14 9.19
C VAL A 29 8.76 -12.97 8.16
N GLY A 30 9.94 -12.50 8.60
CA GLY A 30 11.18 -12.49 7.80
C GLY A 30 11.91 -11.14 7.74
N ARG A 31 13.12 -11.18 7.16
CA ARG A 31 14.01 -10.02 6.96
C ARG A 31 13.48 -9.14 5.80
N LEU A 32 12.41 -8.39 6.07
CA LEU A 32 11.96 -7.31 5.18
C LEU A 32 12.55 -5.99 5.67
N ARG A 33 13.13 -5.24 4.74
CA ARG A 33 13.42 -3.81 4.92
C ARG A 33 12.18 -3.12 5.50
N GLU A 34 12.36 -2.10 6.31
CA GLU A 34 11.26 -1.25 6.77
C GLU A 34 10.51 -0.72 5.54
N VAL A 35 9.39 -1.35 5.21
CA VAL A 35 8.51 -0.91 4.12
C VAL A 35 7.45 -0.05 4.78
N ASP A 36 7.37 1.19 4.32
CA ASP A 36 6.30 2.10 4.73
C ASP A 36 4.96 1.59 4.21
N LEU A 37 4.07 1.19 5.13
CA LEU A 37 2.76 0.64 4.80
C LEU A 37 1.83 1.68 4.17
N ARG A 38 2.05 2.97 4.44
CA ARG A 38 1.31 4.05 3.78
C ARG A 38 1.62 4.06 2.30
N GLN A 39 2.90 4.05 1.93
CA GLN A 39 3.33 3.99 0.53
C GLN A 39 2.87 2.72 -0.19
N VAL A 40 2.70 1.60 0.53
CA VAL A 40 2.10 0.39 -0.05
C VAL A 40 0.62 0.61 -0.37
N LEU A 41 -0.14 1.23 0.53
CA LEU A 41 -1.55 1.55 0.30
C LEU A 41 -1.71 2.58 -0.81
N ASP A 42 -0.92 3.66 -0.80
CA ASP A 42 -0.91 4.68 -1.87
C ASP A 42 -0.68 4.03 -3.24
N ALA A 43 0.29 3.10 -3.34
CA ALA A 43 0.53 2.35 -4.57
C ALA A 43 -0.64 1.45 -4.98
N ILE A 44 -1.35 0.84 -4.03
CA ILE A 44 -2.54 0.02 -4.31
C ILE A 44 -3.68 0.92 -4.79
N PHE A 45 -3.93 2.05 -4.13
CA PHE A 45 -4.98 3.00 -4.54
C PHE A 45 -4.69 3.62 -5.90
N TYR A 46 -3.44 4.02 -6.16
CA TYR A 46 -3.02 4.48 -7.48
C TYR A 46 -3.36 3.46 -8.55
N ARG A 47 -3.08 2.18 -8.30
CA ARG A 47 -3.41 1.10 -9.23
C ARG A 47 -4.91 0.98 -9.46
N VAL A 48 -5.71 1.02 -8.39
CA VAL A 48 -7.17 0.87 -8.46
C VAL A 48 -7.79 2.04 -9.23
N GLU A 49 -7.36 3.27 -8.96
CA GLU A 49 -7.85 4.48 -9.62
C GLU A 49 -7.45 4.54 -11.10
N ASN A 50 -6.20 4.18 -11.44
CA ASN A 50 -5.66 4.33 -12.80
C ASN A 50 -5.78 3.05 -13.66
N GLY A 51 -6.18 1.92 -13.08
CA GLY A 51 -6.36 0.65 -13.79
C GLY A 51 -5.05 0.03 -14.33
N VAL A 52 -3.89 0.42 -13.82
CA VAL A 52 -2.59 -0.04 -14.36
C VAL A 52 -2.24 -1.48 -13.96
N LYS A 53 -1.38 -2.13 -14.75
CA LYS A 53 -0.77 -3.40 -14.36
C LYS A 53 0.18 -3.18 -13.17
N TRP A 54 0.31 -4.15 -12.27
CA TRP A 54 1.24 -4.07 -11.13
C TRP A 54 2.67 -3.70 -11.55
N ARG A 55 3.17 -4.29 -12.64
CA ARG A 55 4.51 -4.01 -13.19
C ARG A 55 4.69 -2.61 -13.75
N ASN A 56 3.59 -1.88 -13.95
CA ASN A 56 3.57 -0.52 -14.49
C ASN A 56 3.31 0.52 -13.39
N LEU A 57 3.41 0.13 -12.11
CA LEU A 57 3.41 1.10 -11.03
C LEU A 57 4.58 2.09 -11.23
N PRO A 58 4.37 3.40 -10.95
CA PRO A 58 5.44 4.39 -10.92
C PRO A 58 6.64 3.94 -10.07
N ALA A 59 7.85 4.30 -10.52
CA ALA A 59 9.10 3.81 -9.93
C ALA A 59 9.44 4.42 -8.55
N ASP A 60 8.71 5.46 -8.17
CA ASP A 60 8.73 6.14 -6.87
C ASP A 60 7.90 5.42 -5.80
N PHE A 61 7.02 4.49 -6.17
CA PHE A 61 6.38 3.57 -5.23
C PHE A 61 7.32 2.42 -4.83
N PRO A 62 7.03 1.72 -3.72
CA PRO A 62 7.70 0.47 -3.39
C PRO A 62 7.64 -0.53 -4.55
N ALA A 63 8.63 -1.41 -4.64
CA ALA A 63 8.70 -2.41 -5.70
C ALA A 63 7.38 -3.18 -5.84
N TRP A 64 6.86 -3.30 -7.06
CA TRP A 64 5.53 -3.85 -7.30
C TRP A 64 5.31 -5.25 -6.70
N GLN A 65 6.37 -6.06 -6.57
CA GLN A 65 6.32 -7.38 -5.93
C GLN A 65 5.99 -7.26 -4.43
N THR A 66 6.57 -6.26 -3.77
CA THR A 66 6.31 -5.94 -2.36
C THR A 66 4.87 -5.46 -2.20
N VAL A 67 4.44 -4.49 -3.01
CA VAL A 67 3.07 -3.96 -2.99
C VAL A 67 2.05 -5.09 -3.21
N TYR A 68 2.26 -5.92 -4.24
CA TYR A 68 1.40 -7.06 -4.52
C TYR A 68 1.40 -8.11 -3.40
N GLY A 69 2.57 -8.35 -2.78
CA GLY A 69 2.70 -9.27 -1.64
C GLY A 69 1.85 -8.84 -0.45
N TYR A 70 1.91 -7.56 -0.07
CA TYR A 70 1.07 -6.98 0.99
C TYR A 70 -0.41 -7.00 0.61
N PHE A 71 -0.76 -6.57 -0.61
CA PHE A 71 -2.14 -6.61 -1.08
C PHE A 71 -2.74 -8.01 -0.95
N ARG A 72 -2.04 -9.04 -1.46
CA ARG A 72 -2.51 -10.42 -1.32
C ARG A 72 -2.62 -10.89 0.12
N LEU A 73 -1.66 -10.50 0.98
CA LEU A 73 -1.69 -10.86 2.39
C LEU A 73 -2.92 -10.26 3.07
N TRP A 74 -3.21 -8.98 2.83
CA TRP A 74 -4.35 -8.29 3.42
C TRP A 74 -5.68 -8.81 2.92
N VAL A 75 -5.81 -9.14 1.63
CA VAL A 75 -6.99 -9.83 1.09
C VAL A 75 -7.18 -11.18 1.78
N ARG A 76 -6.11 -11.97 1.93
CA ARG A 76 -6.20 -13.28 2.60
C ARG A 76 -6.61 -13.16 4.08
N LEU A 77 -6.22 -12.09 4.74
CA LEU A 77 -6.52 -11.83 6.15
C LEU A 77 -7.86 -11.12 6.38
N GLY A 78 -8.61 -10.74 5.34
CA GLY A 78 -9.86 -9.97 5.49
C GLY A 78 -9.65 -8.49 5.81
N ILE A 79 -8.41 -8.02 5.79
CA ILE A 79 -8.03 -6.64 6.15
C ILE A 79 -8.43 -5.69 5.03
N TRP A 80 -8.26 -6.11 3.77
CA TRP A 80 -8.62 -5.30 2.61
C TRP A 80 -10.11 -4.95 2.60
N GLU A 81 -10.97 -5.89 2.99
CA GLU A 81 -12.41 -5.72 3.14
C GLU A 81 -12.76 -4.77 4.29
N SER A 82 -11.92 -4.72 5.33
CA SER A 82 -12.09 -3.80 6.47
C SER A 82 -11.70 -2.37 6.10
N ILE A 83 -10.73 -2.20 5.19
CA ILE A 83 -10.30 -0.89 4.66
C ILE A 83 -11.35 -0.31 3.69
N ASN A 84 -12.05 -1.15 2.91
CA ASN A 84 -13.03 -0.72 1.91
C ASN A 84 -14.49 -0.73 2.41
N ARG A 85 -14.70 -0.78 3.74
CA ARG A 85 -16.03 -0.75 4.35
C ARG A 85 -16.37 0.67 4.79
#